data_AF-A0A383DNV7-F1
#
_entry.id   AF-A0A383DNV7-F1
#
_cell.length_a   1.000
_cell.length_b   1.000
_cell.length_c   1.000
_cell.angle_alpha   90.00
_cell.angle_beta   90.00
_cell.angle_gamma   90.00
#
_symmetry.space_group_name_H-M   'P 1'
#
loop_
_entity.id
_entity.type
_entity.pdbx_description
1 polymer ?
#
loop_
_entity_poly.entity_id
_entity_poly.type
_entity_poly.pdbx_seq_one_letter_code
_entity_poly.pdbx_strand_id
1 'polypeptide(L)'
;MFKLSPNRLNYEDRRCDRCFAEELHGEKWPDGPFPGIFSKLDSQQRRYFTDRPTSDFDPSLAPGIIHNGGWVESCPHTTGGTSFYLRGSMDALIRFDDGT
;
A
#
# COMPACT_ATOMS: atom_id res chain seq x y z
N MET A 1 16.02 13.81 0.56
CA MET A 1 15.07 13.03 1.37
C MET A 1 14.20 12.22 0.42
N PHE A 2 14.21 10.89 0.55
CA PHE A 2 13.53 9.99 -0.39
C PHE A 2 12.15 9.54 0.10
N LYS A 3 11.22 9.33 -0.83
CA LYS A 3 9.94 8.66 -0.57
C LYS A 3 10.06 7.18 -0.92
N LEU A 4 9.81 6.31 0.04
CA LEU A 4 9.78 4.87 -0.15
C LEU A 4 8.34 4.34 -0.01
N SER A 5 7.89 3.53 -0.96
CA SER A 5 6.65 2.75 -0.79
C SER A 5 6.99 1.47 -0.01
N PRO A 6 6.15 1.03 0.95
CA PRO A 6 6.37 -0.24 1.66
C PRO A 6 6.59 -1.43 0.71
N ASN A 7 5.86 -1.51 -0.40
CA ASN A 7 6.03 -2.59 -1.39
C ASN A 7 7.42 -2.58 -2.04
N ARG A 8 8.09 -1.41 -2.13
CA ARG A 8 9.46 -1.33 -2.66
C ARG A 8 10.51 -1.90 -1.70
N LEU A 9 10.17 -2.10 -0.44
CA LEU A 9 11.05 -2.74 0.54
C LEU A 9 11.02 -4.27 0.44
N ASN A 10 10.05 -4.83 -0.30
CA ASN A 10 9.97 -6.26 -0.47
C ASN A 10 11.10 -6.73 -1.40
N TYR A 11 12.17 -7.23 -0.80
CA TYR A 11 13.45 -7.52 -1.43
C TYR A 11 13.39 -8.72 -2.39
N GLU A 12 12.37 -9.58 -2.26
CA GLU A 12 12.28 -10.85 -3.01
C GLU A 12 12.10 -10.65 -4.52
N ASP A 13 11.36 -9.60 -4.92
CA ASP A 13 11.09 -9.26 -6.32
C ASP A 13 12.16 -8.35 -6.96
N ARG A 14 12.97 -7.66 -6.15
CA ARG A 14 13.92 -6.64 -6.62
C ARG A 14 15.34 -6.91 -6.13
N ARG A 15 15.92 -8.01 -6.61
CA ARG A 15 17.27 -8.50 -6.26
C ARG A 15 18.46 -7.58 -6.63
N CYS A 16 18.23 -6.34 -7.10
CA CYS A 16 19.29 -5.45 -7.56
C CYS A 16 19.27 -4.12 -6.81
N ASP A 17 20.21 -3.96 -5.88
CA ASP A 17 20.41 -2.74 -5.09
C ASP A 17 20.66 -1.51 -5.97
N ARG A 18 21.39 -1.68 -7.09
CA ARG A 18 21.61 -0.61 -8.05
C ARG A 18 20.29 -0.16 -8.67
N CYS A 19 19.46 -1.08 -9.17
CA CYS A 19 18.17 -0.70 -9.77
C CYS A 19 17.26 0.00 -8.76
N PHE A 20 17.27 -0.44 -7.49
CA PHE A 20 16.58 0.26 -6.42
C PHE A 20 17.08 1.69 -6.26
N ALA A 21 18.41 1.89 -6.16
CA ALA A 21 19.01 3.22 -6.03
C ALA A 21 18.71 4.12 -7.23
N GLU A 22 18.89 3.65 -8.45
CA GLU A 22 18.63 4.41 -9.69
C GLU A 22 17.15 4.85 -9.76
N GLU A 23 16.21 3.99 -9.36
CA GLU A 23 14.79 4.37 -9.29
C GLU A 23 14.50 5.44 -8.24
N LEU A 24 15.24 5.48 -7.14
CA LEU A 24 15.18 6.59 -6.17
C LEU A 24 15.71 7.91 -6.75
N HIS A 25 16.60 7.82 -7.72
CA HIS A 25 17.16 8.96 -8.47
C HIS A 25 16.35 9.34 -9.72
N GLY A 26 15.25 8.63 -10.00
CA GLY A 26 14.27 9.00 -11.02
C GLY A 26 14.25 8.11 -12.25
N GLU A 27 15.11 7.09 -12.31
CA GLU A 27 15.03 6.08 -13.37
C GLU A 27 13.73 5.29 -13.29
N LYS A 28 13.19 4.91 -14.45
CA LYS A 28 11.92 4.22 -14.55
C LYS A 28 12.07 2.94 -15.34
N TRP A 29 11.47 1.88 -14.82
CA TRP A 29 11.27 0.67 -15.59
C TRP A 29 10.33 0.94 -16.77
N PRO A 30 10.54 0.28 -17.92
CA PRO A 30 9.57 0.30 -19.00
C PRO A 30 8.18 -0.15 -18.50
N ASP A 31 7.13 0.45 -19.05
CA ASP A 31 5.77 0.03 -18.72
C ASP A 31 5.57 -1.45 -19.11
N GLY A 32 5.07 -2.24 -18.16
CA GLY A 32 4.71 -3.63 -18.40
C GLY A 32 3.44 -3.77 -19.26
N PRO A 33 3.14 -4.98 -19.76
CA PRO A 33 1.88 -5.22 -20.43
C PRO A 33 0.73 -4.97 -19.43
N PHE A 34 -0.35 -4.32 -19.89
CA PHE A 34 -1.56 -3.99 -19.12
C PHE A 34 -1.45 -2.79 -18.13
N PRO A 35 -1.17 -1.57 -18.63
CA PRO A 35 -1.17 -0.38 -17.78
C PRO A 35 -2.55 -0.16 -17.14
N GLY A 36 -2.55 -0.07 -15.81
CA GLY A 36 -3.72 0.36 -15.02
C GLY A 36 -4.84 -0.67 -14.83
N ILE A 37 -4.73 -1.91 -15.33
CA ILE A 37 -5.77 -2.94 -15.10
C ILE A 37 -5.93 -3.25 -13.61
N PHE A 38 -4.81 -3.43 -12.91
CA PHE A 38 -4.80 -3.73 -11.48
C PHE A 38 -5.36 -2.56 -10.65
N SER A 39 -5.02 -1.32 -11.03
CA SER A 39 -5.59 -0.13 -10.38
C SER A 39 -7.10 -0.04 -10.57
N LYS A 40 -7.63 -0.45 -11.73
CA LYS A 40 -9.08 -0.51 -11.96
C LYS A 40 -9.72 -1.58 -11.10
N LEU A 41 -9.17 -2.80 -11.05
CA LEU A 41 -9.68 -3.89 -10.21
C LEU A 41 -9.69 -3.51 -8.73
N ASP A 42 -8.59 -2.97 -8.22
CA ASP A 42 -8.47 -2.44 -6.86
C ASP A 42 -9.54 -1.37 -6.58
N SER A 43 -9.71 -0.40 -7.49
CA SER A 43 -10.72 0.65 -7.30
C SER A 43 -12.15 0.12 -7.22
N GLN A 44 -12.48 -0.94 -7.97
CA GLN A 44 -13.82 -1.54 -7.95
C GLN A 44 -14.04 -2.30 -6.64
N GLN A 45 -13.05 -3.07 -6.18
CA GLN A 45 -13.13 -3.78 -4.90
C GLN A 45 -13.27 -2.82 -3.73
N ARG A 46 -12.45 -1.77 -3.67
CA ARG A 46 -12.56 -0.74 -2.61
C ARG A 46 -13.94 -0.11 -2.57
N ARG A 47 -14.49 0.27 -3.73
CA ARG A 47 -15.84 0.86 -3.82
C ARG A 47 -16.92 -0.12 -3.40
N TYR A 48 -16.77 -1.39 -3.73
CA TYR A 48 -17.75 -2.40 -3.36
C TYR A 48 -17.79 -2.62 -1.85
N PHE A 49 -16.64 -2.73 -1.19
CA PHE A 49 -16.56 -3.08 0.23
C PHE A 49 -16.64 -1.89 1.20
N THR A 50 -16.38 -0.67 0.77
CA THR A 50 -16.46 0.51 1.66
C THR A 50 -17.88 0.67 2.23
N ASP A 51 -17.96 0.93 3.53
CA ASP A 51 -19.18 1.11 4.33
C ASP A 51 -20.05 -0.15 4.47
N ARG A 52 -19.54 -1.32 4.09
CA ARG A 52 -20.20 -2.61 4.33
C ARG A 52 -19.81 -3.22 5.67
N PRO A 53 -20.69 -4.03 6.28
CA PRO A 53 -20.34 -4.79 7.47
C PRO A 53 -19.33 -5.90 7.14
N THR A 54 -18.50 -6.29 8.12
CA THR A 54 -17.57 -7.41 7.99
C THR A 54 -18.27 -8.73 7.61
N SER A 55 -19.54 -8.91 8.01
CA SER A 55 -20.35 -10.07 7.65
C SER A 55 -20.65 -10.21 6.15
N ASP A 56 -20.61 -9.12 5.38
CA ASP A 56 -20.74 -9.17 3.91
C ASP A 56 -19.48 -9.75 3.25
N PHE A 57 -18.34 -9.68 3.93
CA PHE A 57 -17.06 -10.23 3.47
C PHE A 57 -16.86 -11.66 3.99
N ASP A 58 -16.95 -11.86 5.31
CA ASP A 58 -16.86 -13.17 5.95
C ASP A 58 -17.63 -13.14 7.30
N PRO A 59 -18.67 -13.98 7.47
CA PRO A 59 -19.48 -14.00 8.69
C PRO A 59 -18.74 -14.51 9.94
N SER A 60 -17.53 -15.06 9.80
CA SER A 60 -16.69 -15.48 10.93
C SER A 60 -15.87 -14.33 11.56
N LEU A 61 -15.79 -13.17 10.89
CA LEU A 61 -15.11 -11.99 11.42
C LEU A 61 -15.91 -11.32 12.54
N ALA A 62 -15.20 -10.63 13.43
CA ALA A 62 -15.85 -9.80 14.44
C ALA A 62 -16.71 -8.71 13.76
N PRO A 63 -17.85 -8.32 14.37
CA PRO A 63 -18.70 -7.25 13.85
C PRO A 63 -17.95 -5.93 13.72
N GLY A 64 -18.10 -5.27 12.57
CA GLY A 64 -17.47 -3.99 12.28
C GLY A 64 -17.80 -3.50 10.89
N ILE A 65 -17.25 -2.34 10.52
CA ILE A 65 -17.44 -1.71 9.21
C ILE A 65 -16.11 -1.66 8.46
N ILE A 66 -16.15 -2.04 7.19
CA ILE A 66 -15.00 -1.96 6.27
C ILE A 66 -14.94 -0.53 5.71
N HIS A 67 -13.78 0.09 5.85
CA HIS A 67 -13.48 1.42 5.32
C HIS A 67 -12.36 1.36 4.28
N ASN A 68 -12.29 2.38 3.43
CA ASN A 68 -11.11 2.60 2.61
C ASN A 68 -9.91 2.89 3.50
N GLY A 69 -8.83 2.10 3.36
CA GLY A 69 -7.65 2.23 4.21
C GLY A 69 -6.90 3.56 4.04
N GLY A 70 -7.06 4.24 2.90
CA GLY A 70 -6.42 5.52 2.65
C GLY A 70 -4.90 5.43 2.57
N TRP A 71 -4.24 6.59 2.69
CA TRP A 71 -2.78 6.72 2.66
C TRP A 71 -2.24 6.98 4.06
N VAL A 72 -1.12 6.32 4.37
CA VAL A 72 -0.36 6.55 5.60
C VAL A 72 1.07 6.96 5.25
N GLU A 73 1.66 7.77 6.13
CA GLU A 73 3.01 8.27 6.02
C GLU A 73 3.72 8.10 7.37
N SER A 74 4.94 7.59 7.36
CA SER A 74 5.78 7.51 8.54
C SER A 74 6.43 8.86 8.85
N CYS A 75 6.90 9.04 10.09
CA CYS A 75 7.91 10.05 10.34
C CYS A 75 9.17 9.80 9.48
N PRO A 76 10.00 10.83 9.23
CA PRO A 76 11.27 10.66 8.56
C PRO A 76 12.22 9.76 9.36
N HIS A 77 12.98 8.94 8.64
CA HIS A 77 14.03 8.08 9.18
C HIS A 77 15.37 8.42 8.51
N THR A 78 16.47 8.29 9.26
CA THR A 78 17.82 8.50 8.74
C THR A 78 18.70 7.32 9.12
N THR A 79 19.39 6.73 8.14
CA THR A 79 20.37 5.66 8.34
C THR A 79 21.52 5.82 7.35
N GLY A 80 22.76 5.60 7.79
CA GLY A 80 23.95 5.72 6.92
C GLY A 80 24.06 7.06 6.18
N GLY A 81 23.58 8.16 6.78
CA GLY A 81 23.55 9.49 6.16
C GLY A 81 22.44 9.71 5.13
N THR A 82 21.58 8.72 4.89
CA THR A 82 20.45 8.81 3.96
C THR A 82 19.14 8.99 4.72
N SER A 83 18.39 10.05 4.38
CA SER A 83 17.07 10.33 4.98
C SER A 83 15.94 9.94 4.03
N PHE A 84 14.94 9.24 4.55
CA PHE A 84 13.75 8.81 3.81
C PHE A 84 12.50 8.80 4.68
N TYR A 85 11.33 8.65 4.06
CA TYR A 85 10.06 8.38 4.75
C TYR A 85 9.30 7.30 4.00
N LEU A 86 8.46 6.55 4.72
CA LEU A 86 7.61 5.53 4.15
C LEU A 86 6.25 6.14 3.86
N ARG A 87 5.72 5.91 2.66
CA ARG A 87 4.35 6.29 2.31
C ARG A 87 3.71 5.25 1.40
N GLY A 88 2.58 4.73 1.84
CA GLY A 88 1.83 3.69 1.15
C GLY A 88 0.33 3.83 1.35
N SER A 89 -0.43 3.13 0.51
CA SER A 89 -1.87 2.97 0.69
C SER A 89 -2.16 1.66 1.41
N MET A 90 -3.14 1.68 2.30
CA MET A 90 -3.77 0.48 2.82
C MET A 90 -4.97 0.14 1.94
N ASP A 91 -5.24 -1.14 1.71
CA ASP A 91 -6.34 -1.56 0.84
C ASP A 91 -7.69 -1.34 1.52
N ALA A 92 -7.79 -1.76 2.78
CA ALA A 92 -8.95 -1.57 3.63
C ALA A 92 -8.50 -1.36 5.09
N LEU A 93 -9.40 -0.78 5.88
CA LEU A 93 -9.29 -0.69 7.33
C LEU A 93 -10.63 -1.09 7.92
N ILE A 94 -10.64 -1.96 8.94
CA ILE A 94 -11.86 -2.32 9.64
C ILE A 94 -11.88 -1.54 10.95
N ARG A 95 -13.04 -0.96 11.30
CA ARG A 95 -13.35 -0.57 12.68
C ARG A 95 -14.32 -1.59 13.23
N PHE A 96 -13.88 -2.32 14.24
CA PHE A 96 -14.74 -3.25 14.94
C PHE A 96 -15.63 -2.51 15.94
N ASP A 97 -16.79 -3.10 16.22
CA ASP A 97 -17.78 -2.51 17.13
C ASP A 97 -17.26 -2.45 18.58
N ASP A 98 -16.23 -3.24 18.91
CA ASP A 98 -15.53 -3.22 20.20
C ASP A 98 -14.51 -2.08 20.36
N GLY A 99 -14.35 -1.26 19.31
CA GLY A 99 -13.47 -0.09 19.30
C GLY A 99 -12.04 -0.36 18.83
N THR A 100 -11.76 -1.56 18.30
CA THR A 100 -10.46 -1.90 17.71
C THR A 100 -10.38 -1.66 16.20
#